data_AF-A0A0B5HYP3-F1
#
_entry.id   AF-A0A0B5HYP3-F1
#
_cell.length_a   1.000
_cell.length_b   1.000
_cell.length_c   1.000
_cell.angle_alpha   90.00
_cell.angle_beta   90.00
_cell.angle_gamma   90.00
#
_symmetry.space_group_name_H-M   'P 1'
#
loop_
_entity.id
_entity.type
_entity.pdbx_description
1 polymer ?
#
loop_
_entity_poly.entity_id
_entity_poly.type
_entity_poly.pdbx_seq_one_letter_code
_entity_poly.pdbx_strand_id
1 'polypeptide(L)'
;MKILLSGTASDSHTWNLVYLRLFLQEQGHQVVGLGPCAPAELLLAGCLRHAPDAVVLSSVNGHGYRDGLAAVRRLRAEPALAGLPVVLGGKLGVAGHRQEADVARLTEAGCDAVLGEDLDALREFLAARARKEVPA
;
A
#
# COMPACT_ATOMS: atom_id res chain seq x y z
N MET A 1 -6.38 13.52 -2.84
CA MET A 1 -6.61 12.08 -3.00
C MET A 1 -7.16 11.48 -1.73
N LYS A 2 -8.05 10.50 -1.86
CA LYS A 2 -8.51 9.58 -0.84
C LYS A 2 -7.60 8.35 -0.87
N ILE A 3 -6.89 8.10 0.21
CA ILE A 3 -5.95 6.99 0.35
C ILE A 3 -6.55 5.95 1.29
N LEU A 4 -6.51 4.69 0.87
CA LEU A 4 -6.77 3.57 1.75
C LEU A 4 -5.44 3.07 2.33
N LEU A 5 -5.28 3.17 3.65
CA LEU A 5 -4.10 2.76 4.40
C LEU A 5 -4.37 1.45 5.15
N SER A 6 -3.51 0.47 5.01
CA SER A 6 -3.69 -0.84 5.65
C SER A 6 -2.37 -1.46 6.09
N GLY A 7 -2.41 -2.17 7.21
CA GLY A 7 -1.40 -3.18 7.52
C GLY A 7 -1.57 -4.41 6.64
N THR A 8 -0.56 -5.28 6.63
CA THR A 8 -0.64 -6.59 5.97
C THR A 8 -1.23 -7.66 6.90
N ALA A 9 -1.65 -8.79 6.34
CA ALA A 9 -2.50 -9.78 7.00
C ALA A 9 -1.93 -10.38 8.30
N SER A 10 -0.61 -10.55 8.40
CA SER A 10 0.04 -11.09 9.61
C SER A 10 0.72 -10.03 10.49
N ASP A 11 0.55 -8.74 10.18
CA ASP A 11 1.29 -7.67 10.83
C ASP A 11 0.45 -6.92 11.87
N SER A 12 0.76 -7.15 13.15
CA SER A 12 0.07 -6.55 14.29
C SER A 12 0.61 -5.17 14.69
N HIS A 13 1.63 -4.65 14.01
CA HIS A 13 2.19 -3.34 14.33
C HIS A 13 1.20 -2.23 13.95
N THR A 14 1.04 -1.28 14.86
CA THR A 14 0.07 -0.19 14.72
C THR A 14 0.73 1.18 14.57
N TRP A 15 1.91 1.37 15.15
CA TRP A 15 2.56 2.68 15.18
C TRP A 15 2.94 3.20 13.79
N ASN A 16 3.45 2.33 12.92
CA ASN A 16 3.68 2.65 11.51
C ASN A 16 2.40 3.14 10.81
N LEU A 17 1.24 2.54 11.10
CA LEU A 17 -0.04 2.95 10.52
C LEU A 17 -0.55 4.28 11.08
N VAL A 18 -0.38 4.51 12.39
CA VAL A 18 -0.71 5.82 13.01
C VAL A 18 0.17 6.91 12.42
N TYR A 19 1.47 6.67 12.32
CA TYR A 19 2.42 7.62 11.76
C TYR A 19 2.12 7.92 10.28
N LEU A 20 1.95 6.89 9.44
CA LEU A 20 1.63 7.07 8.02
C LEU A 20 0.31 7.82 7.84
N ARG A 21 -0.69 7.59 8.69
CA ARG A 21 -1.94 8.35 8.66
C ARG A 21 -1.66 9.85 8.87
N LEU A 22 -0.91 10.21 9.91
CA LEU A 22 -0.57 11.61 10.20
C LEU A 22 0.21 12.22 9.03
N PHE A 23 1.26 11.55 8.57
CA PHE A 23 2.09 11.97 7.44
C PHE A 23 1.28 12.24 6.16
N LEU A 24 0.35 11.36 5.81
CA LEU A 24 -0.49 11.52 4.62
C LEU A 24 -1.54 12.63 4.81
N GLN A 25 -2.10 12.77 6.02
CA GLN A 25 -3.07 13.83 6.33
C GLN A 25 -2.43 15.23 6.33
N GLU A 26 -1.19 15.36 6.82
CA GLU A 26 -0.42 16.61 6.75
C GLU A 26 -0.16 17.06 5.30
N GLN A 27 -0.12 16.12 4.36
CA GLN A 27 -0.04 16.40 2.91
C GLN A 27 -1.39 16.70 2.26
N GLY A 28 -2.47 16.81 3.04
CA GLY A 28 -3.81 17.13 2.56
C GLY A 28 -4.58 15.95 1.96
N HIS A 29 -4.15 14.71 2.18
CA HIS A 29 -4.89 13.53 1.75
C HIS A 29 -5.99 13.13 2.76
N GLN A 30 -7.11 12.60 2.25
CA GLN A 30 -8.11 11.94 3.07
C GLN A 30 -7.69 10.49 3.30
N VAL A 31 -7.62 10.02 4.55
CA VAL A 31 -7.10 8.67 4.86
C VAL A 31 -8.18 7.78 5.49
N VAL A 32 -8.52 6.70 4.79
CA VAL A 32 -9.33 5.59 5.30
C VAL A 32 -8.39 4.50 5.76
N GLY A 33 -8.40 4.14 7.05
CA GLY A 33 -7.51 3.11 7.59
C GLY A 33 -8.25 1.82 7.91
N LEU A 34 -7.72 0.67 7.47
CA LEU A 34 -8.24 -0.65 7.83
C LEU A 34 -7.62 -1.24 9.09
N GLY A 35 -6.49 -0.67 9.54
CA GLY A 35 -5.77 -1.14 10.73
C GLY A 35 -4.75 -2.25 10.44
N PRO A 36 -4.16 -2.83 11.50
CA PRO A 36 -3.22 -3.94 11.40
C PRO A 36 -3.94 -5.26 11.06
N CYS A 37 -3.18 -6.29 10.72
CA CYS A 37 -3.69 -7.65 10.47
C CYS A 37 -4.85 -7.71 9.47
N ALA A 38 -4.90 -6.80 8.49
CA ALA A 38 -6.02 -6.72 7.56
C ALA A 38 -5.91 -7.85 6.52
N PRO A 39 -6.87 -8.78 6.46
CA PRO A 39 -6.86 -9.83 5.43
C PRO A 39 -7.18 -9.23 4.06
N ALA A 40 -6.76 -9.93 3.00
CA ALA A 40 -6.92 -9.46 1.63
C ALA A 40 -8.39 -9.20 1.23
N GLU A 41 -9.34 -9.96 1.79
CA GLU A 41 -10.79 -9.73 1.58
C GLU A 41 -11.27 -8.43 2.23
N LEU A 42 -10.76 -8.08 3.42
CA LEU A 42 -11.10 -6.79 4.05
C LEU A 42 -10.50 -5.63 3.24
N LEU A 43 -9.28 -5.81 2.73
CA LEU A 43 -8.65 -4.84 1.84
C LEU A 43 -9.48 -4.60 0.57
N LEU A 44 -9.89 -5.67 -0.10
CA LEU A 44 -10.76 -5.60 -1.27
C LEU A 44 -12.09 -4.90 -0.96
N ALA A 45 -12.80 -5.37 0.06
CA ALA A 45 -14.09 -4.80 0.45
C ALA A 45 -13.94 -3.31 0.80
N GLY A 46 -12.85 -2.93 1.45
CA GLY A 46 -12.49 -1.54 1.72
C GLY A 46 -12.29 -0.73 0.44
N CYS A 47 -11.56 -1.26 -0.54
CA CYS A 47 -11.34 -0.59 -1.82
C CYS A 47 -12.65 -0.37 -2.58
N LEU A 48 -13.49 -1.40 -2.70
CA LEU A 48 -14.79 -1.31 -3.37
C LEU A 48 -15.74 -0.34 -2.66
N ARG A 49 -15.76 -0.35 -1.32
CA ARG A 49 -16.64 0.51 -0.52
C ARG A 49 -16.25 1.97 -0.57
N HIS A 50 -14.95 2.25 -0.50
CA HIS A 50 -14.46 3.61 -0.33
C HIS A 50 -14.03 4.29 -1.63
N ALA A 51 -13.82 3.52 -2.70
CA ALA A 51 -13.28 3.97 -3.98
C ALA A 51 -12.09 4.92 -3.76
N PRO A 52 -10.97 4.43 -3.19
CA PRO A 52 -9.78 5.23 -2.99
C PRO A 52 -9.08 5.51 -4.32
N ASP A 53 -8.30 6.59 -4.35
CA ASP A 53 -7.44 6.97 -5.47
C ASP A 53 -6.10 6.20 -5.41
N ALA A 54 -5.72 5.71 -4.22
CA ALA A 54 -4.54 4.87 -4.03
C ALA A 54 -4.64 4.00 -2.77
N VAL A 55 -3.92 2.87 -2.77
CA VAL A 55 -3.73 1.99 -1.61
C VAL A 55 -2.29 2.07 -1.12
N VAL A 56 -2.11 2.32 0.17
CA VAL A 56 -0.82 2.26 0.86
C VAL A 56 -0.84 1.07 1.81
N LEU A 57 -0.03 0.06 1.51
CA LEU A 57 0.22 -1.09 2.37
C LEU A 57 1.48 -0.85 3.18
N SER A 58 1.40 -1.06 4.49
CA SER A 58 2.55 -0.98 5.39
C SER A 58 2.78 -2.32 6.09
N SER A 59 4.02 -2.77 6.09
CA SER A 59 4.44 -3.93 6.87
C SER A 59 5.83 -3.73 7.44
N VAL A 60 6.01 -4.08 8.71
CA VAL A 60 7.27 -4.00 9.45
C VAL A 60 7.62 -5.31 10.19
N ASN A 61 6.76 -6.34 10.12
CA ASN A 61 7.00 -7.64 10.76
C ASN A 61 7.96 -8.57 9.98
N GLY A 62 8.46 -8.17 8.81
CA GLY A 62 9.35 -8.98 7.98
C GLY A 62 8.64 -10.01 7.07
N HIS A 63 7.29 -10.03 7.04
CA HIS A 63 6.49 -10.82 6.10
C HIS A 63 5.90 -9.99 4.95
N GLY A 64 6.26 -8.70 4.86
CA GLY A 64 5.69 -7.75 3.91
C GLY A 64 5.74 -8.22 2.46
N TYR A 65 6.82 -8.87 2.01
CA TYR A 65 6.88 -9.44 0.66
C TYR A 65 5.80 -10.50 0.40
N ARG A 66 5.66 -11.45 1.33
CA ARG A 66 4.68 -12.55 1.21
C ARG A 66 3.24 -12.02 1.30
N ASP A 67 2.96 -11.26 2.35
CA ASP A 67 1.58 -10.81 2.62
C ASP A 67 1.15 -9.71 1.63
N GLY A 68 2.08 -8.83 1.25
CA GLY A 68 1.87 -7.83 0.22
C GLY A 68 1.57 -8.47 -1.13
N LEU A 69 2.28 -9.54 -1.51
CA LEU A 69 2.04 -10.26 -2.76
C LEU A 69 0.64 -10.90 -2.78
N ALA A 70 0.21 -11.48 -1.67
CA ALA A 70 -1.14 -12.03 -1.54
C ALA A 70 -2.22 -10.93 -1.67
N ALA A 71 -2.01 -9.80 -0.99
CA ALA A 71 -2.92 -8.65 -1.04
C ALA A 71 -3.04 -8.06 -2.45
N VAL A 72 -1.90 -7.80 -3.12
CA VAL A 72 -1.86 -7.25 -4.48
C VAL A 72 -2.55 -8.17 -5.48
N ARG A 73 -2.23 -9.47 -5.46
CA ARG A 73 -2.88 -10.45 -6.35
C ARG A 73 -4.39 -10.48 -6.15
N ARG A 74 -4.85 -10.39 -4.90
CA ARG A 74 -6.28 -10.41 -4.61
C ARG A 74 -6.99 -9.16 -5.14
N LEU A 75 -6.36 -7.99 -5.05
CA LEU A 75 -6.87 -6.76 -5.65
C LEU A 75 -6.89 -6.84 -7.18
N ARG A 76 -5.83 -7.36 -7.82
CA ARG A 76 -5.76 -7.50 -9.28
C ARG A 76 -6.68 -8.57 -9.86
N ALA A 77 -7.16 -9.51 -9.04
CA ALA A 77 -8.20 -10.44 -9.41
C ALA A 77 -9.60 -9.77 -9.53
N GLU A 78 -9.76 -8.54 -9.03
CA GLU A 78 -10.99 -7.76 -9.18
C GLU A 78 -10.86 -6.77 -10.36
N PRO A 79 -11.58 -6.97 -11.47
CA PRO A 79 -11.49 -6.11 -12.65
C PRO A 79 -11.76 -4.62 -12.35
N ALA A 80 -12.68 -4.31 -11.43
CA ALA A 80 -12.98 -2.93 -11.06
C ALA A 80 -11.80 -2.19 -10.42
N LEU A 81 -10.80 -2.92 -9.90
CA LEU A 81 -9.62 -2.37 -9.23
C LEU A 81 -8.33 -2.56 -10.04
N ALA A 82 -8.41 -3.03 -11.29
CA ALA A 82 -7.22 -3.32 -12.11
C ALA A 82 -6.29 -2.10 -12.26
N GLY A 83 -6.86 -0.89 -12.35
CA GLY A 83 -6.11 0.37 -12.47
C GLY A 83 -5.76 1.07 -11.15
N LEU A 84 -6.24 0.56 -10.00
CA LEU A 84 -6.05 1.22 -8.70
C LEU A 84 -4.56 1.20 -8.30
N PRO A 85 -3.90 2.34 -8.10
CA PRO A 85 -2.50 2.37 -7.67
C PRO A 85 -2.29 1.70 -6.31
N VAL A 86 -1.31 0.80 -6.20
CA VAL A 86 -0.94 0.12 -4.95
C VAL A 86 0.54 0.29 -4.66
N VAL A 87 0.87 0.84 -3.50
CA VAL A 87 2.24 0.96 -2.98
C VAL A 87 2.42 0.15 -1.71
N LEU A 88 3.57 -0.51 -1.57
CA LEU A 88 3.97 -1.28 -0.40
C LEU A 88 5.25 -0.71 0.20
N GLY A 89 5.24 -0.46 1.52
CA GLY A 89 6.38 0.08 2.26
C GLY A 89 6.53 -0.48 3.67
N GLY A 90 7.61 -0.08 4.33
CA GLY A 90 8.09 -0.55 5.62
C GLY A 90 9.23 -1.56 5.53
N LYS A 91 9.39 -2.37 6.57
CA LYS A 91 10.41 -3.43 6.68
C LYS A 91 9.83 -4.78 6.22
N LEU A 92 9.98 -5.04 4.92
CA LEU A 92 9.24 -6.09 4.21
C LEU A 92 9.80 -7.51 4.36
N GLY A 93 11.04 -7.66 4.79
CA GLY A 93 11.73 -8.93 4.94
C GLY A 93 12.58 -8.98 6.20
N VAL A 94 13.00 -10.18 6.59
CA VAL A 94 13.88 -10.41 7.76
C VAL A 94 15.37 -10.28 7.43
N ALA A 95 15.74 -10.27 6.15
CA ALA A 95 17.13 -10.21 5.69
C ALA A 95 17.82 -8.86 5.98
N GLY A 96 17.07 -7.82 6.39
CA GLY A 96 17.63 -6.50 6.69
C GLY A 96 18.01 -5.68 5.46
N HIS A 97 17.80 -6.20 4.24
CA HIS A 97 17.98 -5.48 3.00
C HIS A 97 16.85 -5.81 2.01
N ARG A 98 16.73 -4.97 0.98
CA ARG A 98 15.76 -5.16 -0.11
C ARG A 98 16.07 -6.44 -0.88
N GLN A 99 15.04 -7.23 -1.18
CA GLN A 99 15.15 -8.48 -1.93
C GLN A 99 14.61 -8.26 -3.35
N GLU A 100 15.51 -8.02 -4.32
CA GLU A 100 15.15 -7.66 -5.70
C GLU A 100 14.22 -8.69 -6.37
N ALA A 101 14.41 -9.98 -6.11
CA ALA A 101 13.53 -11.02 -6.64
C ALA A 101 12.09 -10.91 -6.12
N ASP A 102 11.89 -10.59 -4.83
CA ASP A 102 10.55 -10.43 -4.25
C ASP A 102 9.90 -9.12 -4.68
N VAL A 103 10.69 -8.07 -4.87
CA VAL A 103 10.24 -6.82 -5.49
C VAL A 103 9.74 -7.08 -6.91
N ALA A 104 10.52 -7.77 -7.74
CA ALA A 104 10.13 -8.09 -9.11
C ALA A 104 8.79 -8.85 -9.13
N ARG A 105 8.63 -9.85 -8.26
CA ARG A 105 7.39 -10.61 -8.11
C ARG A 105 6.19 -9.74 -7.70
N LEU A 106 6.39 -8.76 -6.83
CA LEU A 106 5.35 -7.79 -6.45
C LEU A 106 4.97 -6.88 -7.62
N THR A 107 5.97 -6.36 -8.33
CA THR A 107 5.75 -5.49 -9.49
C THR A 107 5.04 -6.24 -10.62
N GLU A 108 5.46 -7.46 -10.94
CA GLU A 108 4.79 -8.35 -11.90
C GLU A 108 3.35 -8.68 -11.49
N ALA A 109 3.09 -8.82 -10.19
CA ALA A 109 1.73 -9.01 -9.68
C ALA A 109 0.85 -7.75 -9.75
N GLY A 110 1.42 -6.60 -10.13
CA GLY A 110 0.70 -5.33 -10.29
C GLY A 110 0.85 -4.37 -9.12
N CYS A 111 1.89 -4.50 -8.28
CA CYS A 111 2.25 -3.46 -7.29
C CYS A 111 3.01 -2.34 -8.00
N ASP A 112 2.50 -1.11 -7.92
CA ASP A 112 3.05 0.03 -8.65
C ASP A 112 4.37 0.54 -8.05
N ALA A 113 4.61 0.33 -6.75
CA ALA A 113 5.83 0.73 -6.08
C ALA A 113 6.11 -0.09 -4.81
N VAL A 114 7.38 -0.44 -4.60
CA VAL A 114 7.87 -1.10 -3.39
C VAL A 114 9.02 -0.27 -2.81
N LEU A 115 8.72 0.52 -1.77
CA LEU A 115 9.51 1.69 -1.38
C LEU A 115 10.34 1.52 -0.10
N GLY A 116 10.25 0.38 0.58
CA GLY A 116 10.89 0.23 1.89
C GLY A 116 10.39 1.31 2.86
N GLU A 117 11.28 1.87 3.67
CA GLU A 117 10.97 2.91 4.68
C GLU A 117 11.09 4.36 4.14
N ASP A 118 11.19 4.54 2.82
CA ASP A 118 11.38 5.85 2.19
C ASP A 118 10.06 6.63 2.03
N LEU A 119 9.84 7.59 2.92
CA LEU A 119 8.66 8.47 2.94
C LEU A 119 8.69 9.53 1.85
N ASP A 120 9.88 9.99 1.43
CA ASP A 120 10.00 10.98 0.37
C ASP A 120 9.61 10.35 -0.97
N ALA A 121 10.05 9.12 -1.23
CA ALA A 121 9.61 8.33 -2.38
C ALA A 121 8.09 8.07 -2.36
N LEU A 122 7.49 7.84 -1.18
CA LEU A 122 6.04 7.68 -1.05
C LEU A 122 5.31 8.99 -1.43
N ARG A 123 5.78 10.13 -0.92
CA ARG A 123 5.23 11.45 -1.28
C ARG A 123 5.33 11.71 -2.78
N GLU A 124 6.48 11.42 -3.38
CA GLU A 124 6.70 11.61 -4.82
C GLU A 124 5.78 10.73 -5.67
N PHE A 125 5.62 9.46 -5.28
CA PHE A 125 4.71 8.52 -5.92
C PHE A 125 3.27 9.06 -5.91
N LEU A 126 2.79 9.49 -4.75
CA LEU A 126 1.43 10.00 -4.58
C LEU A 126 1.22 11.32 -5.34
N ALA A 127 2.18 12.24 -5.29
CA ALA A 127 2.12 13.48 -6.04
C ALA A 127 2.08 13.25 -7.56
N ALA A 128 2.81 12.26 -8.07
CA ALA A 128 2.78 11.89 -9.47
C ALA A 128 1.43 11.32 -9.92
N ARG A 129 0.71 10.62 -9.02
CA ARG A 129 -0.64 10.11 -9.30
C ARG A 129 -1.69 11.21 -9.27
N ALA A 130 -1.65 12.09 -8.28
CA ALA A 130 -2.54 13.25 -8.21
C ALA A 130 -2.47 14.12 -9.48
N ARG A 131 -1.27 14.33 -10.06
CA ARG A 131 -1.12 15.09 -11.31
C ARG A 131 -1.71 14.41 -12.54
N LYS A 132 -1.79 13.07 -12.56
CA LYS A 132 -2.38 12.31 -13.67
C LYS A 132 -3.91 12.26 -13.61
N GLU A 133 -4.49 12.55 -12.44
CA GLU A 133 -5.95 12.57 -12.23
C GLU A 133 -6.59 13.92 -12.59
N VAL A 134 -5.82 15.01 -12.62
CA VAL A 134 -6.32 16.31 -13.07
C VAL A 134 -6.44 16.28 -14.60
N PRO A 135 -7.65 16.37 -15.17
CA PRO A 135 -7.81 16.50 -16.62
C PRO A 135 -7.16 17.82 -17.06
N ALA A 136 -6.41 17.78 -18.17
CA ALA A 136 -5.83 18.97 -18.78
C ALA A 136 -6.90 19.99 -19.20
#